data_AF-A0AAD2GD44-F1
#
_entry.id   AF-A0AAD2GD44-F1
#
_cell.length_a   1.000
_cell.length_b   1.000
_cell.length_c   1.000
_cell.angle_alpha   90.00
_cell.angle_beta   90.00
_cell.angle_gamma   90.00
#
_symmetry.space_group_name_H-M   'P 1'
#
loop_
_entity.id
_entity.type
_entity.pdbx_description
1 polymer ?
#
loop_
_entity_poly.entity_id
_entity_poly.type
_entity_poly.pdbx_seq_one_letter_code
_entity_poly.pdbx_strand_id
1 'polypeptide(L)'
;MSQEVGGLKGFFQRAGKSMSEAKVVAKDWSWWLAGYGAKAGIFLASTSMVVLMPLIFEINREVMMIDAERTQVKELRNQGHSDRQLQEMGFLELSLHTPAVAKAS
;
A
#
# COMPACT_ATOMS: atom_id res chain seq x y z
N MET A 1 -30.46 57.45 -8.82
CA MET A 1 -31.43 56.45 -9.31
C MET A 1 -30.63 55.34 -9.96
N SER A 2 -30.31 54.28 -9.19
CA SER A 2 -29.44 53.19 -9.65
C SER A 2 -30.23 52.32 -10.63
N GLN A 3 -29.93 52.42 -11.93
CA GLN A 3 -30.46 51.46 -12.90
C GLN A 3 -29.91 50.08 -12.57
N GLU A 4 -30.77 49.20 -12.06
CA GLU A 4 -30.50 47.77 -12.00
C GLU A 4 -30.21 47.30 -13.43
N VAL A 5 -28.96 46.91 -13.70
CA VAL A 5 -28.62 46.08 -14.87
C VAL A 5 -29.16 44.68 -14.59
N GLY A 6 -30.49 44.54 -14.64
CA GLY A 6 -31.23 43.31 -14.46
C GLY A 6 -31.35 42.58 -15.80
N GLY A 7 -30.88 41.33 -15.84
CA GLY A 7 -31.01 40.43 -16.98
C GLY A 7 -29.85 39.45 -17.15
N LEU A 8 -29.98 38.52 -18.10
CA LEU A 8 -28.99 37.48 -18.42
C LEU A 8 -27.57 38.04 -18.60
N LYS A 9 -27.42 39.22 -19.23
CA LYS A 9 -26.11 39.88 -19.40
C LYS A 9 -25.48 40.32 -18.07
N GLY A 10 -26.28 40.85 -17.15
CA GLY A 10 -25.83 41.18 -15.78
C GLY A 10 -25.49 39.92 -14.97
N PHE A 11 -26.22 38.82 -15.18
CA PHE A 11 -25.91 37.52 -14.60
C PHE A 11 -24.59 36.96 -15.11
N PHE A 12 -24.34 36.93 -16.43
CA PHE A 12 -23.07 36.43 -16.98
C PHE A 12 -21.88 37.29 -16.58
N GLN A 13 -22.05 38.62 -16.50
CA GLN A 13 -20.96 39.51 -16.07
C GLN A 13 -20.64 39.33 -14.57
N ARG A 14 -21.65 39.13 -13.72
CA ARG A 14 -21.45 38.79 -12.31
C ARG A 14 -20.89 37.38 -12.12
N ALA A 15 -21.35 36.41 -12.90
CA ALA A 15 -20.86 35.03 -12.89
C ALA A 15 -19.42 34.94 -13.39
N GLY A 16 -19.03 35.72 -14.40
CA GLY A 16 -17.65 35.79 -14.88
C GLY A 16 -16.71 36.36 -13.83
N LYS A 17 -17.12 37.45 -13.14
CA LYS A 17 -16.38 38.01 -12.01
C LYS A 17 -16.27 37.02 -10.86
N SER A 18 -17.39 36.43 -10.43
CA SER A 18 -17.39 35.46 -9.32
C SER A 18 -16.59 34.20 -9.66
N MET A 19 -16.61 33.74 -10.91
CA MET A 19 -15.78 32.62 -11.35
C MET A 19 -14.29 32.96 -11.33
N SER A 20 -13.92 34.20 -11.71
CA SER A 20 -12.51 34.63 -11.65
C SER A 20 -12.01 34.75 -10.21
N GLU A 21 -12.84 35.28 -9.30
CA GLU A 21 -12.54 35.35 -7.86
C GLU A 21 -12.50 33.95 -7.23
N ALA A 22 -13.45 33.09 -7.59
CA ALA A 22 -13.50 31.71 -7.14
C ALA A 22 -12.27 30.91 -7.59
N LYS A 23 -11.72 31.17 -8.78
CA LYS A 23 -10.47 30.53 -9.23
C LYS A 23 -9.27 30.92 -8.37
N VAL A 24 -9.17 32.19 -7.96
CA VAL A 24 -8.07 32.65 -7.09
C VAL A 24 -8.20 31.99 -5.71
N VAL A 25 -9.41 32.02 -5.14
CA VAL A 25 -9.68 31.36 -3.85
C VAL A 25 -9.40 29.85 -3.94
N ALA A 26 -9.90 29.17 -4.97
CA ALA A 26 -9.66 27.73 -5.16
C ALA A 26 -8.16 27.41 -5.32
N LYS A 27 -7.39 28.29 -5.96
CA LYS A 27 -5.94 28.16 -6.08
C LYS A 27 -5.26 28.28 -4.71
N ASP A 28 -5.66 29.23 -3.89
CA ASP A 28 -5.04 29.41 -2.57
C ASP A 28 -5.36 28.25 -1.63
N TRP A 29 -6.60 27.77 -1.66
CA TRP A 29 -7.02 26.57 -0.92
C TRP A 29 -6.32 25.31 -1.41
N SER A 30 -6.12 25.15 -2.72
CA SER A 30 -5.42 23.98 -3.26
C SER A 30 -3.94 24.01 -2.91
N TRP A 31 -3.28 25.17 -2.94
CA TRP A 31 -1.89 25.31 -2.48
C TRP A 31 -1.76 25.04 -0.98
N TRP A 32 -2.70 25.53 -0.18
CA TRP A 32 -2.74 25.25 1.25
C TRP A 32 -2.92 23.77 1.54
N LEU A 33 -3.90 23.13 0.88
CA LEU A 33 -4.18 21.70 1.04
C LEU A 33 -3.02 20.84 0.55
N ALA A 34 -2.41 21.19 -0.58
CA ALA A 34 -1.24 20.50 -1.11
C ALA A 34 -0.06 20.60 -0.14
N GLY A 35 0.18 21.79 0.43
CA GLY A 35 1.23 21.99 1.43
C GLY A 35 1.01 21.17 2.70
N TYR A 36 -0.23 21.12 3.21
CA TYR A 36 -0.58 20.32 4.39
C TYR A 36 -0.54 18.81 4.10
N GLY A 37 -1.11 18.39 2.97
CA GLY A 37 -1.13 17.01 2.52
C GLY A 37 0.25 16.46 2.23
N ALA A 38 1.14 17.26 1.63
CA ALA A 38 2.53 16.86 1.40
C ALA A 38 3.26 16.62 2.73
N LYS A 39 3.09 17.49 3.73
CA LYS A 39 3.69 17.29 5.06
C LYS A 39 3.18 16.01 5.71
N ALA A 40 1.86 15.85 5.80
CA ALA A 40 1.24 14.66 6.39
C ALA A 40 1.65 13.37 5.65
N GLY A 41 1.68 13.42 4.31
CA GLY A 41 2.08 12.31 3.46
C GLY A 41 3.54 11.90 3.70
N ILE A 42 4.47 12.85 3.83
CA ILE A 42 5.87 12.55 4.14
C ILE A 42 6.00 11.88 5.52
N PHE A 43 5.29 12.38 6.53
CA PHE A 43 5.31 11.76 7.86
C PHE A 43 4.75 10.34 7.83
N LEU A 44 3.62 10.13 7.16
CA LEU A 44 3.00 8.82 7.07
C LEU A 44 3.86 7.84 6.26
N ALA A 45 4.43 8.27 5.14
CA ALA A 45 5.30 7.45 4.30
C ALA A 45 6.63 7.10 5.00
N SER A 46 7.26 8.06 5.67
CA SER A 46 8.52 7.78 6.38
C SER A 46 8.29 6.88 7.59
N THR A 47 7.23 7.12 8.37
CA THR A 47 6.88 6.28 9.52
C THR A 47 6.52 4.87 9.07
N SER A 48 5.69 4.74 8.02
CA SER A 48 5.32 3.42 7.49
C SER A 48 6.53 2.67 6.95
N MET A 49 7.46 3.35 6.27
CA MET A 49 8.70 2.72 5.82
C MET A 49 9.53 2.21 6.99
N VAL A 50 9.77 3.02 8.02
CA VAL A 50 10.59 2.60 9.17
C VAL A 50 9.96 1.46 9.96
N VAL A 51 8.63 1.48 10.13
CA VAL A 51 7.92 0.49 10.95
C VAL A 51 7.63 -0.80 10.19
N LEU A 52 7.25 -0.72 8.91
CA LEU A 52 6.83 -1.88 8.14
C LEU A 52 8.00 -2.60 7.46
N MET A 53 9.06 -1.89 7.07
CA MET A 53 10.17 -2.50 6.34
C MET A 53 10.85 -3.65 7.12
N PRO A 54 11.11 -3.54 8.44
CA PRO A 54 11.66 -4.67 9.21
C PRO A 54 10.80 -5.92 9.13
N LEU A 55 9.48 -5.77 9.27
CA LEU A 55 8.53 -6.88 9.18
C LEU A 55 8.50 -7.50 7.78
N ILE A 56 8.52 -6.67 6.73
CA ILE A 56 8.56 -7.15 5.34
C ILE A 56 9.84 -7.95 5.08
N PHE A 57 10.99 -7.49 5.60
CA PHE A 57 12.25 -8.22 5.45
C PHE A 57 12.23 -9.55 6.21
N GLU A 58 11.69 -9.56 7.43
CA GLU A 58 11.59 -10.76 8.25
C GLU A 58 10.70 -11.82 7.57
N ILE A 59 9.51 -11.42 7.10
CA ILE A 59 8.60 -12.32 6.37
C ILE A 59 9.28 -12.88 5.11
N ASN A 60 9.92 -12.02 4.30
CA ASN A 60 10.59 -12.49 3.10
C ASN A 60 11.74 -13.46 3.43
N ARG A 61 12.50 -13.19 4.50
CA ARG A 61 13.54 -14.10 4.97
C ARG A 61 12.98 -15.45 5.39
N GLU A 62 11.88 -15.46 6.13
CA GLU A 62 11.20 -16.71 6.55
C GLU A 62 10.70 -17.50 5.34
N VAL A 63 10.08 -16.84 4.36
CA VAL A 63 9.62 -17.49 3.12
C VAL A 63 10.77 -18.16 2.38
N MET A 64 11.89 -17.45 2.19
CA MET A 64 13.06 -18.01 1.52
C MET A 64 13.67 -19.18 2.29
N MET A 65 13.70 -19.12 3.61
CA MET A 65 14.19 -20.20 4.46
C MET A 65 13.30 -21.45 4.31
N ILE A 66 11.98 -21.29 4.34
CA ILE A 66 11.03 -22.40 4.17
C ILE A 66 11.19 -23.06 2.79
N ASP A 67 11.36 -22.27 1.72
CA ASP A 67 11.53 -22.80 0.37
C ASP A 67 12.88 -23.54 0.20
N ALA A 68 13.94 -23.05 0.86
CA ALA A 68 15.22 -23.75 0.92
C ALA A 68 15.09 -25.10 1.66
N GLU A 69 14.43 -25.12 2.81
CA GLU A 69 14.15 -26.36 3.55
C GLU A 69 13.30 -27.34 2.73
N ARG A 70 12.24 -26.85 2.05
CA ARG A 70 11.41 -27.71 1.18
C ARG A 70 12.22 -28.41 0.10
N THR A 71 13.19 -27.71 -0.47
CA THR A 71 14.08 -28.28 -1.48
C THR A 71 14.94 -29.40 -0.88
N GLN A 72 15.46 -29.20 0.33
CA GLN A 72 16.22 -30.23 1.04
C GLN A 72 15.36 -31.43 1.45
N VAL A 73 14.16 -31.18 1.99
CA VAL A 73 13.18 -32.22 2.34
C VAL A 73 12.81 -33.05 1.10
N LYS A 74 12.59 -32.40 -0.04
CA LYS A 74 12.30 -33.10 -1.31
C LYS A 74 13.47 -34.00 -1.72
N GLU A 75 14.70 -33.53 -1.59
CA GLU A 75 15.89 -34.30 -1.90
C GLU A 75 16.04 -35.50 -0.94
N LEU A 76 15.86 -35.30 0.36
CA LEU A 76 15.93 -36.38 1.35
C LEU A 76 14.80 -37.42 1.16
N ARG A 77 13.60 -36.99 0.76
CA ARG A 77 12.52 -37.89 0.37
C ARG A 77 12.89 -38.72 -0.86
N ASN A 78 13.56 -38.14 -1.85
CA ASN A 78 14.06 -38.88 -3.01
C ASN A 78 15.12 -39.92 -2.61
N GLN A 79 15.89 -39.65 -1.55
CA GLN A 79 16.86 -40.58 -0.97
C GLN A 79 16.22 -41.67 -0.09
N GLY A 80 14.89 -41.64 0.09
CA GLY A 80 14.13 -42.67 0.80
C GLY A 80 13.89 -42.38 2.28
N HIS A 81 14.18 -41.18 2.78
CA HIS A 81 13.85 -40.80 4.15
C HIS A 81 12.35 -40.69 4.37
N SER A 82 11.85 -41.30 5.45
CA SER A 82 10.44 -41.22 5.85
C SER A 82 10.14 -39.88 6.54
N ASP A 83 8.88 -39.43 6.45
CA ASP A 83 8.45 -38.16 7.05
C ASP A 83 8.69 -38.08 8.56
N ARG A 84 8.61 -39.22 9.26
CA ARG A 84 8.94 -39.31 10.68
C ARG A 84 10.41 -39.00 10.95
N GLN A 85 11.32 -39.53 10.13
CA GLN A 85 12.75 -39.23 10.24
C GLN A 85 13.04 -37.77 9.93
N LEU A 86 12.36 -37.18 8.94
CA LEU A 86 12.50 -35.77 8.60
C LEU A 86 12.00 -34.84 9.71
N GLN A 87 10.93 -35.25 10.41
CA GLN A 87 10.46 -34.54 11.58
C GLN A 87 11.42 -34.68 12.77
N GLU A 88 12.02 -35.86 12.97
CA GLU A 88 13.07 -36.10 13.98
C GLU A 88 14.37 -35.31 13.66
N MET A 89 14.63 -35.00 12.39
CA MET A 89 15.73 -34.13 11.95
C MET A 89 15.49 -32.64 12.24
N GLY A 90 14.29 -32.24 12.66
CA GLY A 90 13.98 -30.87 13.09
C GLY A 90 13.59 -29.91 11.96
N PHE A 91 13.22 -30.42 10.78
CA PHE A 91 12.68 -29.58 9.71
C PHE A 91 11.33 -28.97 10.11
N LEU A 92 11.06 -27.76 9.62
CA LEU A 92 9.81 -27.07 9.93
C LEU A 92 8.59 -27.82 9.37
N GLU A 93 7.50 -27.84 10.12
CA GLU A 93 6.26 -28.48 9.65
C GLU A 93 5.74 -27.87 8.33
N LEU A 94 5.94 -26.56 8.16
CA LEU A 94 5.67 -25.79 6.94
C LEU A 94 6.53 -26.20 5.74
N SER A 95 7.71 -26.80 5.96
CA SER A 95 8.55 -27.33 4.89
C SER A 95 8.23 -28.81 4.59
N LEU A 96 7.72 -29.56 5.56
CA LEU A 96 7.25 -30.94 5.39
C LEU A 96 5.91 -31.06 4.65
N HIS A 97 5.01 -30.09 4.88
CA HIS A 97 3.66 -30.06 4.31
C HIS A 97 3.40 -28.77 3.51
N THR A 98 2.83 -28.91 2.33
CA THR A 98 2.34 -27.76 1.55
C THR A 98 1.21 -27.07 2.33
N PRO A 99 1.24 -25.74 2.53
CA PRO A 99 0.26 -25.05 3.35
C PRO A 99 -1.12 -25.17 2.71
N ALA A 100 -2.13 -25.47 3.53
CA ALA A 100 -3.51 -25.73 3.07
C ALA A 100 -4.11 -24.56 2.27
N VAL A 101 -3.66 -23.33 2.53
CA VAL A 101 -4.13 -22.11 1.84
C VAL A 101 -3.69 -22.07 0.37
N ALA A 102 -2.63 -22.79 -0.02
CA ALA A 102 -2.19 -22.89 -1.42
C ALA A 102 -2.96 -23.96 -2.23
N LYS A 103 -3.94 -24.66 -1.65
CA LYS A 103 -4.80 -25.65 -2.34
C LYS A 103 -6.14 -25.08 -2.82
N ALA A 104 -6.30 -23.76 -2.84
CA ALA A 104 -7.49 -23.08 -3.37
C ALA A 104 -7.20 -22.44 -4.74
N SER A 105 -6.91 -23.27 -5.74
CA SER A 105 -6.98 -22.96 -7.17
C SER A 105 -6.87 -24.24 -7.99
#